data_AF-A0A231NW09-F1
#
_entry.id   AF-A0A231NW09-F1
#
_cell.length_a   1.000
_cell.length_b   1.000
_cell.length_c   1.000
_cell.angle_alpha   90.00
_cell.angle_beta   90.00
_cell.angle_gamma   90.00
#
_symmetry.space_group_name_H-M   'P 1'
#
loop_
_entity.id
_entity.type
_entity.pdbx_description
1 polymer ?
#
loop_
_entity_poly.entity_id
_entity_poly.type
_entity_poly.pdbx_seq_one_letter_code
_entity_poly.pdbx_strand_id
1 'polypeptide(L)'
;MNVILTVNDKEYTLKKLPPKKYKRFRDMLNKVGDMDLFGNNNYTDEALDEVFMVVSNLFNGELSVEEIEENGDILDLVAFVREVQFDIEKGAADRINKMYQDFFQKSADALAQKISNNS
;
A
#
# COMPACT_ATOMS: atom_id res chain seq x y z
N MET A 1 -7.21 3.92 2.34
CA MET A 1 -6.47 3.91 1.08
C MET A 1 -7.43 4.19 -0.05
N ASN A 2 -7.05 5.10 -0.93
CA ASN A 2 -7.78 5.42 -2.15
C ASN A 2 -6.77 5.88 -3.21
N VAL A 3 -5.95 4.94 -3.66
CA VAL A 3 -4.85 5.20 -4.61
C VAL A 3 -5.38 4.96 -6.02
N ILE A 4 -5.08 5.88 -6.94
CA ILE A 4 -5.57 5.85 -8.32
C ILE A 4 -4.38 5.57 -9.25
N LEU A 5 -4.57 4.67 -10.19
CA LEU A 5 -3.68 4.49 -11.34
C LEU A 5 -4.46 4.83 -12.60
N THR A 6 -3.87 5.63 -13.48
CA THR A 6 -4.44 5.93 -14.80
C THR A 6 -3.65 5.20 -15.86
N VAL A 7 -4.33 4.41 -16.70
CA VAL A 7 -3.74 3.74 -17.86
C VAL A 7 -4.70 3.91 -19.03
N ASN A 8 -4.19 4.35 -20.19
CA ASN A 8 -5.01 4.55 -21.39
C ASN A 8 -6.28 5.40 -21.14
N ASP A 9 -6.12 6.55 -20.47
CA ASP A 9 -7.20 7.46 -20.05
C ASP A 9 -8.30 6.84 -19.17
N LYS A 10 -8.09 5.62 -18.66
CA LYS A 10 -8.98 4.95 -17.70
C LYS A 10 -8.39 5.01 -16.30
N GLU A 11 -9.23 5.34 -15.33
CA GLU A 11 -8.85 5.36 -13.92
C GLU A 11 -9.19 4.05 -13.21
N TYR A 12 -8.21 3.50 -12.49
CA TYR A 12 -8.32 2.30 -11.67
C TYR A 12 -8.07 2.66 -10.21
N THR A 13 -9.07 2.50 -9.35
CA THR A 13 -8.98 2.90 -7.94
C THR A 13 -8.78 1.71 -7.01
N LEU A 14 -7.64 1.66 -6.31
CA LEU A 14 -7.35 0.66 -5.29
C LEU A 14 -7.78 1.15 -3.90
N LYS A 15 -8.84 0.54 -3.35
CA LYS A 15 -9.41 0.91 -2.04
C LYS A 15 -8.84 0.13 -0.85
N LYS A 16 -8.29 -1.06 -1.11
CA LYS A 16 -7.75 -1.96 -0.07
C LYS A 16 -6.77 -2.96 -0.68
N LEU A 17 -5.82 -3.43 0.14
CA LEU A 17 -4.98 -4.58 -0.16
C LEU A 17 -5.48 -5.82 0.61
N PRO A 18 -6.11 -6.81 -0.04
CA PRO A 18 -6.55 -8.03 0.63
C PRO A 18 -5.35 -8.89 1.08
N PRO A 19 -5.47 -9.64 2.20
CA PRO A 19 -4.40 -10.52 2.68
C PRO A 19 -3.86 -11.50 1.63
N LYS A 20 -4.75 -12.02 0.76
CA LYS A 20 -4.35 -12.94 -0.32
C LYS A 20 -3.40 -12.31 -1.36
N LYS A 21 -3.42 -10.98 -1.52
CA LYS A 21 -2.57 -10.24 -2.46
C LYS A 21 -1.32 -9.67 -1.79
N TYR A 22 -1.36 -9.51 -0.46
CA TYR A 22 -0.28 -8.94 0.32
C TYR A 22 1.06 -9.65 0.11
N LYS A 23 1.08 -10.99 0.14
CA LYS A 23 2.33 -11.75 -0.02
C LYS A 23 3.02 -11.38 -1.33
N ARG A 24 2.29 -11.42 -2.46
CA ARG A 24 2.85 -11.13 -3.77
C ARG A 24 3.28 -9.66 -3.89
N PHE A 25 2.48 -8.74 -3.38
CA PHE A 25 2.83 -7.32 -3.34
C PHE A 25 4.12 -7.06 -2.55
N ARG A 26 4.25 -7.63 -1.36
CA ARG A 26 5.46 -7.53 -0.53
C ARG A 26 6.68 -8.14 -1.20
N ASP A 27 6.53 -9.33 -1.80
CA ASP A 27 7.64 -10.02 -2.44
C ASP A 27 8.15 -9.23 -3.66
N MET A 28 7.25 -8.58 -4.42
CA MET A 28 7.61 -7.61 -5.46
C MET A 28 8.33 -6.39 -4.90
N LEU A 29 7.81 -5.78 -3.83
CA LEU A 29 8.47 -4.63 -3.18
C LEU A 29 9.88 -4.96 -2.70
N ASN A 30 10.11 -6.16 -2.17
CA ASN A 30 11.45 -6.60 -1.75
C ASN A 30 12.40 -6.75 -2.96
N LYS A 31 11.87 -7.08 -4.15
CA LYS A 31 12.66 -7.22 -5.38
C LYS A 31 13.04 -5.85 -5.95
N VAL A 32 12.08 -4.92 -6.00
CA VAL A 32 12.25 -3.62 -6.68
C VAL A 32 12.50 -2.45 -5.72
N GLY A 33 12.59 -2.73 -4.42
CA GLY A 33 12.61 -1.72 -3.36
C GLY A 33 13.74 -0.71 -3.46
N ASP A 34 14.92 -1.17 -3.87
CA ASP A 34 16.14 -0.38 -3.98
C ASP A 34 16.51 -0.02 -5.45
N MET A 35 15.61 -0.30 -6.40
CA MET A 35 15.82 0.01 -7.81
C MET A 35 15.49 1.48 -8.11
N ASP A 36 16.18 2.04 -9.09
CA ASP A 36 16.00 3.40 -9.59
C ASP A 36 15.59 3.40 -11.08
N LEU A 37 15.14 4.53 -11.63
CA LEU A 37 14.69 4.57 -13.04
C LEU A 37 15.86 4.70 -14.03
N PHE A 38 16.92 5.42 -13.64
CA PHE A 38 17.98 5.87 -14.56
C PHE A 38 19.41 5.74 -14.00
N GLY A 39 19.58 5.13 -12.84
CA GLY A 39 20.86 4.89 -12.19
C GLY A 39 21.43 3.51 -12.50
N ASN A 40 22.39 3.09 -11.68
CA ASN A 40 23.15 1.85 -11.90
C ASN A 40 22.37 0.60 -11.48
N ASN A 41 21.40 0.73 -10.58
CA ASN A 41 20.52 -0.36 -10.14
C ASN A 41 19.13 -0.13 -10.72
N ASN A 42 19.07 0.03 -12.04
CA ASN A 42 17.83 0.40 -12.70
C ASN A 42 16.81 -0.76 -12.73
N TYR A 43 15.54 -0.43 -12.98
CA TYR A 43 14.52 -1.44 -13.23
C TYR A 43 14.90 -2.30 -14.44
N THR A 44 15.05 -3.61 -14.23
CA THR A 44 15.25 -4.59 -15.31
C THR A 44 13.91 -5.01 -15.91
N ASP A 45 13.93 -5.57 -17.12
CA ASP A 45 12.73 -6.13 -17.76
C ASP A 45 12.02 -7.12 -16.83
N GLU A 46 12.75 -8.03 -16.17
CA GLU A 46 12.12 -8.98 -15.24
C GLU A 46 11.57 -8.32 -13.97
N ALA A 47 12.09 -7.15 -13.58
CA ALA A 47 11.54 -6.38 -12.47
C ALA A 47 10.24 -5.70 -12.88
N LEU A 48 10.19 -5.13 -14.09
CA LEU A 48 9.01 -4.51 -14.68
C LEU A 48 7.88 -5.51 -14.89
N ASP A 49 8.18 -6.69 -15.45
CA ASP A 49 7.21 -7.77 -15.61
C ASP A 49 6.54 -8.15 -14.29
N GLU A 50 7.33 -8.23 -13.20
CA GLU A 50 6.78 -8.52 -11.86
C GLU A 50 5.90 -7.38 -11.35
N VAL A 51 6.28 -6.13 -11.58
CA VAL A 51 5.46 -4.97 -11.26
C VAL A 51 4.13 -5.05 -12.02
N PHE A 52 4.14 -5.28 -13.33
CA PHE A 52 2.93 -5.32 -14.16
C PHE A 52 2.00 -6.46 -13.72
N MET A 53 2.55 -7.67 -13.51
CA MET A 53 1.80 -8.81 -13.01
C MET A 53 1.15 -8.53 -11.65
N VAL A 54 1.87 -7.87 -10.73
CA VAL A 54 1.36 -7.55 -9.40
C VAL A 54 0.31 -6.46 -9.47
N VAL A 55 0.52 -5.40 -10.24
CA VAL A 55 -0.45 -4.31 -10.43
C VAL A 55 -1.74 -4.86 -11.04
N SER A 56 -1.64 -5.65 -12.11
CA SER A 56 -2.80 -6.34 -12.68
C SER A 56 -3.51 -7.20 -11.64
N ASN A 57 -2.75 -7.94 -10.82
CA ASN A 57 -3.33 -8.74 -9.74
C ASN A 57 -4.06 -7.90 -8.69
N LEU A 58 -3.57 -6.71 -8.34
CA LEU A 58 -4.22 -5.78 -7.39
C LEU A 58 -5.63 -5.40 -7.85
N PHE A 59 -5.84 -5.29 -9.16
CA PHE A 59 -7.14 -5.01 -9.77
C PHE A 59 -7.93 -6.25 -10.20
N ASN A 60 -7.53 -7.46 -9.77
CA ASN A 60 -8.17 -8.73 -10.15
C ASN A 60 -8.20 -8.97 -11.67
N GLY A 61 -7.25 -8.42 -12.42
CA GLY A 61 -7.21 -8.52 -13.88
C GLY A 61 -8.15 -7.57 -14.62
N GLU A 62 -8.87 -6.67 -13.94
CA GLU A 62 -9.64 -5.60 -14.61
C GLU A 62 -8.72 -4.67 -15.44
N LEU A 63 -7.49 -4.49 -14.98
CA LEU A 63 -6.36 -3.98 -15.75
C LEU A 63 -5.47 -5.18 -16.11
N SER A 64 -5.33 -5.49 -17.39
CA SER A 64 -4.50 -6.62 -17.84
C SER A 64 -3.01 -6.26 -17.84
N VAL A 65 -2.13 -7.26 -17.86
CA VAL A 65 -0.68 -7.03 -17.98
C VAL A 65 -0.35 -6.39 -19.33
N GLU A 66 -0.95 -6.90 -20.41
CA GLU A 66 -0.78 -6.36 -21.78
C GLU A 66 -1.21 -4.88 -21.87
N GLU A 67 -2.33 -4.49 -21.21
CA GLU A 67 -2.76 -3.08 -21.20
C GLU A 67 -1.77 -2.17 -20.45
N ILE A 68 -1.13 -2.69 -19.39
CA ILE A 68 -0.07 -1.97 -18.67
C ILE A 68 1.20 -1.85 -19.53
N GLU A 69 1.61 -2.93 -20.20
CA GLU A 69 2.82 -2.95 -21.04
C GLU A 69 2.71 -2.00 -22.24
N GLU A 70 1.54 -1.96 -22.89
CA GLU A 70 1.35 -1.15 -24.09
C GLU A 70 1.06 0.32 -23.78
N ASN A 71 0.38 0.62 -22.67
CA ASN A 71 -0.19 1.95 -22.43
C ASN A 71 0.18 2.57 -21.07
N GLY A 72 0.87 1.82 -20.20
CA GLY A 72 1.27 2.31 -18.89
C GLY A 72 2.49 3.21 -18.95
N ASP A 73 2.44 4.35 -18.25
CA ASP A 73 3.63 5.14 -18.00
C ASP A 73 4.41 4.57 -16.80
N ILE A 74 5.72 4.39 -16.96
CA ILE A 74 6.56 3.78 -15.94
C ILE A 74 6.61 4.61 -14.65
N LEU A 75 6.58 5.94 -14.75
CA LEU A 75 6.59 6.84 -13.60
C LEU A 75 5.30 6.67 -12.80
N ASP A 76 4.16 6.60 -13.50
CA ASP A 76 2.85 6.42 -12.87
C ASP A 76 2.75 5.06 -12.17
N LEU A 77 3.26 3.99 -12.79
CA LEU A 77 3.27 2.65 -12.20
C LEU A 77 4.14 2.57 -10.94
N VAL A 78 5.34 3.13 -10.99
CA VAL A 78 6.24 3.15 -9.83
C VAL A 78 5.66 4.02 -8.72
N ALA A 79 5.13 5.21 -9.05
CA ALA A 79 4.49 6.09 -8.08
C ALA A 79 3.30 5.41 -7.41
N PHE A 80 2.43 4.76 -8.20
CA PHE A 80 1.29 4.00 -7.69
C PHE A 80 1.73 2.92 -6.69
N VAL A 81 2.73 2.10 -7.04
CA VAL A 81 3.23 1.04 -6.15
C VAL A 81 3.74 1.61 -4.82
N ARG A 82 4.46 2.73 -4.86
CA ARG A 82 4.99 3.39 -3.66
C ARG A 82 3.90 4.04 -2.83
N GLU A 83 2.89 4.64 -3.46
CA GLU A 83 1.75 5.23 -2.75
C GLU A 83 0.94 4.15 -2.03
N VAL A 84 0.71 2.99 -2.68
CA VAL A 84 0.06 1.84 -2.04
C VAL A 84 0.85 1.37 -0.82
N GLN A 85 2.17 1.26 -0.92
CA GLN A 85 3.03 0.91 0.22
C GLN A 85 2.87 1.92 1.37
N PHE A 86 3.01 3.22 1.06
CA PHE A 86 2.92 4.30 2.04
C PHE A 86 1.58 4.32 2.77
N ASP A 87 0.46 4.19 2.04
CA ASP A 87 -0.88 4.23 2.63
C ASP A 87 -1.15 3.05 3.57
N ILE A 88 -0.58 1.88 3.27
CA ILE A 88 -0.66 0.69 4.14
C ILE A 88 0.12 0.93 5.43
N GLU A 89 1.36 1.40 5.34
CA GLU A 89 2.25 1.64 6.47
C GLU A 89 1.67 2.74 7.38
N LYS A 90 1.24 3.85 6.81
CA LYS A 90 0.56 4.94 7.52
C LYS A 90 -0.70 4.43 8.23
N GLY A 91 -1.56 3.70 7.51
CA GLY A 91 -2.79 3.16 8.09
C GLY A 91 -2.54 2.16 9.23
N ALA A 92 -1.43 1.43 9.20
CA ALA A 92 -1.02 0.57 10.31
C ALA A 92 -0.55 1.39 11.53
N ALA A 93 0.30 2.39 11.32
CA ALA A 93 0.78 3.29 12.35
C ALA A 93 -0.38 4.02 13.04
N ASP A 94 -1.34 4.55 12.28
CA ASP A 94 -2.52 5.26 12.80
C ASP A 94 -3.37 4.35 13.70
N ARG A 95 -3.58 3.09 13.29
CA ARG A 95 -4.33 2.10 14.11
C ARG A 95 -3.60 1.78 15.41
N ILE A 96 -2.29 1.61 15.36
CA ILE A 96 -1.46 1.35 16.53
C ILE A 96 -1.53 2.54 17.50
N ASN A 97 -1.36 3.77 16.99
CA ASN A 97 -1.44 4.99 17.78
C ASN A 97 -2.81 5.15 18.44
N LYS A 98 -3.90 4.87 17.71
CA LYS A 98 -5.25 4.88 18.27
C LYS A 98 -5.42 3.85 19.39
N MET A 99 -4.91 2.64 19.21
CA MET A 99 -4.95 1.60 20.27
C MET A 99 -4.23 2.06 21.55
N TYR A 100 -3.08 2.72 21.42
CA TYR A 100 -2.37 3.28 22.57
C TYR A 100 -3.18 4.38 23.27
N GLN A 101 -3.75 5.32 22.52
CA GLN A 101 -4.59 6.38 23.07
C GLN A 101 -5.82 5.82 23.79
N ASP A 102 -6.53 4.87 23.18
CA ASP A 102 -7.71 4.21 23.75
C ASP A 102 -7.36 3.45 25.05
N PHE A 103 -6.17 2.83 25.12
CA PHE A 103 -5.70 2.15 26.32
C PHE A 103 -5.46 3.13 27.47
N PHE A 104 -4.70 4.21 27.23
CA PHE A 104 -4.41 5.21 28.27
C PHE A 104 -5.68 5.91 28.76
N GLN A 105 -6.61 6.23 27.86
CA GLN A 105 -7.87 6.86 28.25
C GLN A 105 -8.69 5.93 29.17
N LYS A 106 -8.83 4.65 28.82
CA LYS A 106 -9.54 3.67 29.66
C LYS A 106 -8.89 3.51 31.04
N SER A 107 -7.56 3.52 31.11
CA SER A 107 -6.85 3.46 32.39
C SER A 107 -7.08 4.71 33.24
N ALA A 108 -7.08 5.90 32.64
CA ALA A 108 -7.37 7.15 33.34
C ALA A 108 -8.81 7.19 33.88
N ASP A 109 -9.78 6.78 33.07
CA ASP A 109 -11.21 6.72 33.46
C ASP A 109 -11.43 5.75 34.62
N ALA A 110 -10.80 4.57 34.57
CA ALA A 110 -10.88 3.58 35.65
C ALA A 110 -10.27 4.09 36.96
N LEU A 111 -9.19 4.87 36.90
CA LEU A 111 -8.59 5.50 38.06
C LEU A 111 -9.51 6.58 38.66
N ALA A 112 -10.08 7.44 37.82
CA ALA A 112 -11.01 8.47 38.23
C ALA A 112 -12.26 7.89 38.91
N GLN A 113 -12.82 6.79 38.38
CA GLN A 113 -13.94 6.08 39.01
C GLN A 113 -13.58 5.51 40.38
N LYS A 114 -12.39 4.92 40.55
CA LYS A 114 -11.93 4.43 41.86
C LYS A 114 -11.79 5.55 42.89
N ILE A 115 -11.28 6.71 42.48
CA ILE A 115 -11.16 7.87 43.36
C ILE A 115 -12.55 8.40 43.75
N SER A 116 -13.45 8.53 42.77
CA SER A 116 -14.83 9.01 43.00
C SER A 116 -15.66 8.08 43.88
N ASN A 117 -15.45 6.76 43.83
CA ASN A 117 -16.19 5.80 44.64
C ASN A 117 -15.66 5.66 46.07
N ASN A 118 -14.44 6.15 46.33
CA ASN A 118 -13.80 6.15 47.64
C ASN A 118 -13.83 7.53 48.33
N SER A 119 -14.50 8.51 47.72
CA SER A 119 -14.75 9.86 48.26
C SER A 119 -16.20 9.98 48.71
#